data_AF-A0A8T5H6R6-F1
#
_entry.id   AF-A0A8T5H6R6-F1
#
_cell.length_a   1.000
_cell.length_b   1.000
_cell.length_c   1.000
_cell.angle_alpha   90.00
_cell.angle_beta   90.00
_cell.angle_gamma   90.00
#
_symmetry.space_group_name_H-M   'P 1'
#
loop_
_entity.id
_entity.type
_entity.pdbx_description
1 polymer ?
#
loop_
_entity_poly.entity_id
_entity_poly.type
_entity_poly.pdbx_seq_one_letter_code
_entity_poly.pdbx_strand_id
1 'polypeptide(L)'
;MDSITSLGIFFFAAVLEISGGYLIWRWLKNHQGKIIGVIGGLVLFSYGVIMTLQPENFGKVYATYGGIFVVSSLLWGYWIDKKKPDKFEILGSIVVLIGIAVMFYFPR
;
A
#
# COMPACT_ATOMS: atom_id res chain seq x y z
N MET A 1 15.46 8.77 12.39
CA MET A 1 15.74 8.06 11.11
C MET A 1 15.86 9.11 10.04
N ASP A 2 16.80 8.95 9.10
CA ASP A 2 16.89 9.83 7.95
C ASP A 2 15.62 9.71 7.10
N SER A 3 15.14 10.82 6.54
CA SER A 3 13.91 10.86 5.73
C SER A 3 13.93 9.86 4.58
N ILE A 4 15.12 9.57 4.04
CA ILE A 4 15.35 8.58 2.98
C ILE A 4 15.07 7.15 3.49
N THR A 5 15.49 6.82 4.71
CA THR A 5 15.26 5.51 5.33
C THR A 5 13.77 5.29 5.58
N SER A 6 13.06 6.29 6.09
CA SER A 6 11.60 6.20 6.28
C SER A 6 10.84 6.02 4.96
N LEU A 7 11.25 6.72 3.90
CA LEU A 7 10.66 6.56 2.57
C LEU A 7 10.90 5.15 2.01
N GLY A 8 12.11 4.61 2.19
CA GLY A 8 12.45 3.24 1.79
C GLY A 8 11.60 2.19 2.53
N ILE A 9 11.38 2.38 3.84
CA ILE A 9 10.51 1.51 4.64
C ILE A 9 9.06 1.59 4.16
N PHE A 10 8.55 2.79 3.86
CA PHE A 10 7.19 2.94 3.32
C PHE A 10 7.02 2.26 1.95
N PHE A 11 8.01 2.37 1.08
CA PHE A 11 7.95 1.71 -0.22
C PHE A 11 7.97 0.18 -0.06
N PHE A 12 8.83 -0.34 0.82
CA PHE A 12 8.88 -1.77 1.11
C PHE A 12 7.58 -2.28 1.75
N ALA A 13 7.00 -1.50 2.66
CA ALA A 13 5.70 -1.76 3.25
C ALA A 13 4.59 -1.82 2.18
N ALA A 14 4.58 -0.88 1.22
CA ALA A 14 3.63 -0.86 0.11
C ALA A 14 3.73 -2.10 -0.78
N VAL A 15 4.95 -2.55 -1.09
CA VAL A 15 5.15 -3.78 -1.88
C VAL A 15 4.63 -4.99 -1.12
N LEU A 16 4.91 -5.11 0.18
CA LEU A 16 4.41 -6.22 0.99
C LEU A 16 2.88 -6.20 1.12
N GLU A 17 2.28 -5.05 1.41
CA GLU A 17 0.83 -4.96 1.56
C GLU A 17 0.10 -5.35 0.27
N ILE A 18 0.52 -4.79 -0.87
CA ILE A 18 -0.11 -5.06 -2.17
C ILE A 18 0.14 -6.50 -2.60
N SER A 19 1.37 -7.01 -2.48
CA SER A 19 1.68 -8.39 -2.85
C SER A 19 0.96 -9.41 -1.95
N GLY A 20 0.92 -9.18 -0.64
CA GLY A 20 0.21 -10.01 0.32
C GLY A 20 -1.30 -10.01 0.07
N GLY A 21 -1.88 -8.83 -0.15
CA GLY A 21 -3.28 -8.68 -0.55
C GLY A 21 -3.60 -9.38 -1.87
N TYR A 22 -2.72 -9.26 -2.86
CA TYR A 22 -2.87 -9.93 -4.16
C TYR A 22 -2.79 -11.46 -4.04
N LEU A 23 -1.91 -12.00 -3.20
CA LEU A 23 -1.83 -13.45 -2.95
C LEU A 23 -3.09 -13.97 -2.26
N ILE A 24 -3.63 -13.23 -1.27
CA ILE A 24 -4.92 -13.55 -0.65
C ILE A 24 -6.06 -13.48 -1.66
N TRP A 25 -6.06 -12.46 -2.53
CA TRP A 25 -7.04 -12.32 -3.61
C TRP A 25 -6.99 -13.54 -4.53
N ARG A 26 -5.80 -13.96 -4.99
CA ARG A 26 -5.64 -15.16 -5.80
C ARG A 26 -6.10 -16.44 -5.09
N TRP A 27 -5.87 -16.56 -3.79
CA TRP A 27 -6.33 -17.70 -3.02
C TRP A 27 -7.87 -17.75 -2.96
N LEU A 28 -8.52 -16.65 -2.57
CA LEU A 28 -9.97 -16.61 -2.35
C LEU A 28 -10.78 -16.51 -3.65
N LYS A 29 -10.38 -15.67 -4.59
CA LYS A 29 -11.11 -15.44 -5.86
C LYS A 29 -10.79 -16.46 -6.93
N ASN A 30 -9.55 -16.93 -7.03
CA ASN A 30 -9.12 -17.84 -8.10
C ASN A 30 -8.97 -19.29 -7.62
N HIS A 31 -9.44 -19.60 -6.40
CA HIS A 31 -9.38 -20.94 -5.77
C HIS A 31 -8.01 -21.61 -5.85
N GLN A 32 -6.93 -20.81 -5.83
CA GLN A 32 -5.59 -21.36 -5.91
C GLN A 32 -5.20 -22.08 -4.60
N GLY A 33 -4.10 -22.82 -4.60
CA GLY A 33 -3.71 -23.66 -3.47
C GLY A 33 -3.63 -22.89 -2.14
N LYS A 34 -4.06 -23.51 -1.05
CA LYS A 34 -4.10 -22.93 0.32
C LYS A 34 -2.78 -22.31 0.77
N ILE A 35 -1.66 -22.82 0.25
CA ILE A 35 -0.30 -22.33 0.51
C ILE A 35 -0.15 -20.85 0.10
N ILE A 36 -0.75 -20.44 -1.03
CA ILE A 36 -0.69 -19.06 -1.52
C ILE A 36 -1.39 -18.10 -0.56
N GLY A 37 -2.52 -18.52 0.01
CA GLY A 37 -3.23 -17.75 1.03
C GLY A 37 -2.41 -17.60 2.31
N VAL A 38 -1.77 -18.68 2.79
CA VAL A 38 -0.92 -18.63 3.98
C VAL A 38 0.28 -17.70 3.77
N ILE A 39 0.95 -17.78 2.61
CA ILE A 39 2.05 -16.87 2.27
C ILE A 39 1.55 -15.43 2.20
N GLY A 40 0.41 -15.18 1.55
CA GLY A 40 -0.18 -13.84 1.49
C GLY A 40 -0.48 -13.25 2.87
N GLY A 41 -0.99 -14.07 3.79
CA GLY A 41 -1.23 -13.68 5.18
C GLY A 41 0.05 -13.38 5.95
N LEU A 42 1.10 -14.19 5.79
CA LEU A 42 2.41 -13.95 6.40
C LEU A 42 3.06 -12.66 5.88
N VAL A 43 2.91 -12.37 4.59
CA VAL A 43 3.40 -11.14 3.97
C VAL A 43 2.66 -9.92 4.53
N LEU A 44 1.32 -9.99 4.66
CA LEU A 44 0.52 -8.93 5.28
C LEU A 44 0.87 -8.72 6.75
N PHE A 45 1.13 -9.79 7.49
CA PHE A 45 1.60 -9.69 8.87
C PHE A 45 2.96 -8.98 8.94
N SER A 46 3.89 -9.33 8.05
CA SER A 46 5.21 -8.70 7.96
C SER A 46 5.11 -7.21 7.62
N TYR A 47 4.19 -6.83 6.74
CA TYR A 47 3.89 -5.41 6.46
C TYR A 47 3.52 -4.66 7.74
N GLY A 48 2.62 -5.21 8.56
CA GLY A 48 2.22 -4.60 9.83
C GLY A 48 3.40 -4.39 10.77
N VAL A 49 4.32 -5.35 10.84
CA VAL A 49 5.55 -5.23 11.65
C VAL A 49 6.50 -4.17 11.10
N ILE A 50 6.62 -4.02 9.78
CA ILE A 50 7.51 -3.00 9.19
C ILE A 50 6.94 -1.59 9.38
N MET A 51 5.62 -1.47 9.33
CA MET A 51 4.88 -0.23 9.61
C MET A 51 5.17 0.33 11.02
N THR A 52 5.37 -0.54 12.02
CA THR A 52 5.68 -0.08 13.40
C THR A 52 7.09 0.46 13.57
N LEU A 53 7.99 0.25 12.60
CA LEU A 53 9.35 0.80 12.63
C LEU A 53 9.39 2.29 12.31
N GLN A 54 8.28 2.89 11.87
CA GLN A 54 8.22 4.32 11.61
C GLN A 54 8.24 5.12 12.93
N PRO A 55 9.04 6.20 13.02
CA PRO A 55 9.22 6.96 14.27
C PRO A 55 8.04 7.90 14.62
N GLU A 56 7.02 7.96 13.77
CA GLU A 56 5.91 8.91 13.86
C GLU A 56 4.64 8.27 14.46
N ASN A 57 3.66 9.11 14.84
CA ASN A 57 2.38 8.63 15.39
C ASN A 57 1.62 7.74 14.39
N PHE A 58 1.03 6.65 14.90
CA PHE A 58 0.24 5.68 14.12
C PHE A 58 -0.69 6.35 13.09
N GLY A 59 -1.52 7.30 13.53
CA GLY A 59 -2.48 7.98 12.65
C GLY A 59 -1.82 8.77 11.52
N LYS A 60 -0.70 9.46 11.79
CA LYS A 60 0.05 10.20 10.75
C LYS A 60 0.75 9.26 9.77
N VAL A 61 1.34 8.18 10.28
CA VAL A 61 2.03 7.19 9.45
C VAL A 61 1.05 6.55 8.48
N TYR A 62 -0.10 6.06 8.97
CA TYR A 62 -1.13 5.45 8.11
C TYR A 62 -1.78 6.44 7.15
N ALA A 63 -2.06 7.68 7.58
CA ALA A 63 -2.62 8.71 6.70
C ALA A 63 -1.68 9.06 5.54
N THR A 64 -0.40 9.25 5.83
CA THR A 64 0.63 9.55 4.81
C THR A 64 0.86 8.35 3.89
N TYR A 65 0.93 7.17 4.48
CA TYR A 65 1.15 5.92 3.77
C TYR A 65 0.00 5.58 2.80
N GLY A 66 -1.24 5.92 3.12
CA GLY A 66 -2.39 5.73 2.23
C GLY A 66 -2.17 6.31 0.82
N GLY A 67 -1.37 7.37 0.69
CA GLY A 67 -1.09 8.01 -0.60
C GLY A 67 -0.11 7.18 -1.42
N ILE A 68 0.93 6.68 -0.75
CA ILE A 68 1.90 5.76 -1.32
C ILE A 68 1.19 4.47 -1.75
N PHE A 69 0.23 4.01 -0.95
CA PHE A 69 -0.58 2.82 -1.25
C PHE A 69 -1.43 3.00 -2.51
N VAL A 70 -2.13 4.14 -2.67
CA VAL A 70 -2.94 4.40 -3.89
C VAL A 70 -2.08 4.42 -5.15
N VAL A 71 -0.96 5.15 -5.13
CA VAL A 71 -0.05 5.23 -6.28
C VAL A 71 0.55 3.86 -6.60
N SER A 72 1.01 3.14 -5.57
CA SER A 72 1.58 1.80 -5.72
C SER A 72 0.56 0.79 -6.23
N SER A 73 -0.70 0.88 -5.81
CA SER A 73 -1.79 0.00 -6.26
C SER A 73 -2.11 0.20 -7.74
N LEU A 74 -2.11 1.44 -8.22
CA LEU A 74 -2.29 1.75 -9.64
C LEU A 74 -1.12 1.23 -10.49
N LEU A 75 0.12 1.42 -10.01
CA LEU A 75 1.32 0.89 -10.67
C LEU A 75 1.29 -0.63 -10.72
N TRP A 76 0.89 -1.29 -9.62
CA TRP A 76 0.75 -2.74 -9.55
C TRP A 76 -0.32 -3.26 -10.51
N GLY A 77 -1.50 -2.63 -10.55
CA GLY A 77 -2.56 -2.98 -11.49
C GLY A 77 -2.12 -2.83 -12.96
N TYR A 78 -1.31 -1.81 -13.26
CA TYR A 78 -0.74 -1.60 -14.59
C TYR A 78 0.31 -2.65 -14.96
N TRP A 79 1.22 -3.00 -14.05
CA TRP A 79 2.32 -3.91 -14.32
C TRP A 79 1.93 -5.39 -14.23
N ILE A 80 1.21 -5.78 -13.19
CA ILE A 80 0.89 -7.18 -12.87
C ILE A 80 -0.40 -7.60 -13.56
N ASP A 81 -1.48 -6.85 -13.34
CA ASP A 81 -2.79 -7.17 -13.92
C ASP A 81 -2.93 -6.67 -15.37
N LYS A 82 -1.91 -5.96 -15.90
CA LYS A 82 -1.89 -5.35 -17.25
C LYS A 82 -3.12 -4.48 -17.55
N LYS A 83 -3.80 -4.01 -16.50
CA LYS A 83 -4.97 -3.15 -16.61
C LYS A 83 -4.48 -1.73 -16.81
N LYS A 84 -4.82 -1.12 -17.94
CA LYS A 84 -4.55 0.31 -18.15
C LYS A 84 -5.40 1.11 -17.14
N PRO A 85 -4.80 1.99 -16.33
CA PRO A 85 -5.56 2.80 -15.39
C PRO A 85 -6.53 3.69 -16.17
N ASP A 86 -7.79 3.67 -15.75
CA ASP A 86 -8.83 4.50 -16.35
C ASP A 86 -8.62 5.98 -15.97
N LYS A 87 -9.12 6.90 -16.81
CA LYS A 87 -9.10 8.34 -16.55
C LYS A 87 -9.77 8.67 -15.20
N PHE A 88 -10.80 7.91 -14.82
CA PHE A 88 -11.47 8.05 -13.52
C PHE A 88 -10.61 7.53 -12.36
N GLU A 89 -9.84 6.45 -12.55
CA GLU A 89 -8.90 5.94 -11.54
C GLU A 89 -7.77 6.95 -11.29
N ILE A 90 -7.27 7.57 -12.37
CA ILE A 90 -6.27 8.65 -12.27
C ILE A 90 -6.85 9.87 -11.56
N LEU A 91 -8.05 10.34 -11.93
CA LEU A 91 -8.69 11.48 -11.28
C LEU A 91 -8.96 11.21 -9.79
N GLY A 92 -9.46 10.01 -9.47
CA GLY A 92 -9.67 9.58 -8.09
C GLY A 92 -8.38 9.54 -7.29
N SER A 93 -7.28 9.07 -7.89
CA SER A 93 -5.95 9.07 -7.24
C SER A 93 -5.47 10.48 -6.90
N ILE A 94 -5.70 11.45 -7.80
CA ILE A 94 -5.36 12.86 -7.56
C ILE A 94 -6.17 13.41 -6.39
N VAL A 95 -7.47 13.10 -6.32
CA VAL A 95 -8.33 13.53 -5.20
C VAL A 95 -7.86 12.95 -3.88
N VAL A 96 -7.49 11.66 -3.85
CA VAL A 96 -6.94 11.02 -2.64
C VAL A 96 -5.61 11.67 -2.23
N LEU A 97 -4.72 11.94 -3.19
CA LEU A 97 -3.44 12.62 -2.91
C LEU A 97 -3.66 14.03 -2.35
N ILE A 98 -4.64 14.78 -2.87
CA ILE A 98 -5.02 16.08 -2.31
C ILE A 98 -5.54 15.92 -0.88
N GLY A 99 -6.44 14.96 -0.63
CA GLY A 99 -6.96 14.69 0.71
C GLY A 99 -5.86 14.36 1.72
N ILE A 100 -4.85 13.60 1.31
CA ILE A 100 -3.71 13.24 2.15
C ILE A 100 -2.78 14.43 2.34
N ALA A 101 -2.54 15.24 1.31
CA ALA A 101 -1.80 16.49 1.45
C ALA A 101 -2.47 17.41 2.49
N VAL A 102 -3.81 17.49 2.49
CA VAL A 102 -4.54 18.25 3.52
C VAL A 102 -4.33 17.64 4.91
N MET A 103 -4.46 16.32 5.08
CA MET A 103 -4.22 15.65 6.36
C MET A 103 -2.78 15.83 6.87
N PHE A 104 -1.80 15.91 5.96
CA PHE A 104 -0.40 16.08 6.29
C PHE A 104 -0.04 17.54 6.65
N TYR A 105 -0.54 18.51 5.87
CA TYR A 105 -0.23 19.94 6.04
C TYR A 105 -1.10 20.69 7.05
N PHE A 106 -2.29 20.17 7.39
CA PHE A 106 -3.12 20.70 8.48
C PHE A 106 -3.10 19.77 9.70
N PRO A 107 -1.95 19.63 10.38
CA PRO A 107 -1.89 18.87 11.62
C PRO A 107 -2.70 19.58 12.70
N ARG A 108 -3.58 18.84 13.37
CA ARG A 108 -4.10 19.17 14.70
C ARG A 108 -3.43 18.25 15.70
#